data_AF-A0A7J9FJ28-F1
#
_entry.id   AF-A0A7J9FJ28-F1
#
_cell.length_a   1.000
_cell.length_b   1.000
_cell.length_c   1.000
_cell.angle_alpha   90.00
_cell.angle_beta   90.00
_cell.angle_gamma   90.00
#
_symmetry.space_group_name_H-M   'P 1'
#
loop_
_entity.id
_entity.type
_entity.pdbx_description
1 polymer ?
#
loop_
_entity_poly.entity_id
_entity_poly.type
_entity_poly.pdbx_seq_one_letter_code
_entity_poly.pdbx_strand_id
1 'polypeptide(L)'
;MSIRLGNVPTIVVSSPEAAKLFLETHDVVFSSRPKLQFADYVSYGNKGLVFAPYGSYWRTVRKWCTLQLLSSSKVELFERIRRREVESLVDQINRVVASGQVVDLSAKSLKLSRHFNIADYVTILAPLDLQILHRDVKVLRRKSIPLVKVLW
;
A
#
# COMPACT_ATOMS: atom_id res chain seq x y z
N MET A 1 19.42 -18.06 -2.28
CA MET A 1 18.56 -19.16 -1.79
C MET A 1 17.34 -19.26 -2.71
N SER A 2 16.96 -20.46 -3.17
CA SER A 2 15.74 -20.68 -3.95
C SER A 2 14.77 -21.58 -3.18
N ILE A 3 13.49 -21.24 -3.23
CA ILE A 3 12.41 -21.99 -2.60
C ILE A 3 11.27 -22.15 -3.61
N ARG A 4 10.38 -23.13 -3.38
CA ARG A 4 9.12 -23.24 -4.12
C ARG A 4 7.98 -22.85 -3.20
N LEU A 5 7.23 -21.84 -3.62
CA LEU A 5 6.02 -21.45 -2.91
C LEU A 5 4.83 -21.98 -3.72
N GLY A 6 4.23 -23.08 -3.24
CA GLY A 6 3.31 -23.88 -4.05
C GLY A 6 4.00 -24.35 -5.34
N ASN A 7 3.42 -23.98 -6.49
CA ASN A 7 3.96 -24.31 -7.81
C ASN A 7 4.87 -23.20 -8.39
N VAL A 8 5.11 -22.12 -7.65
CA VAL A 8 5.88 -20.97 -8.13
C VAL A 8 7.33 -21.02 -7.61
N PRO A 9 8.34 -21.20 -8.48
CA PRO A 9 9.73 -21.08 -8.07
C PRO A 9 10.04 -19.64 -7.67
N THR A 10 10.67 -19.45 -6.51
CA THR A 10 10.92 -18.15 -5.90
C THR A 10 12.37 -18.03 -5.45
N ILE A 11 12.99 -16.90 -5.70
CA ILE A 11 14.35 -16.59 -5.24
C ILE A 11 14.25 -15.63 -4.05
N VAL A 12 14.92 -15.98 -2.95
CA VAL A 12 15.01 -15.13 -1.76
C VAL A 12 16.32 -14.36 -1.82
N VAL A 13 16.20 -13.03 -1.81
CA VAL A 13 17.30 -12.07 -1.76
C VAL A 13 17.46 -11.58 -0.32
N SER A 14 18.58 -11.91 0.31
CA SER A 14 18.81 -11.67 1.75
C SER A 14 20.16 -11.03 2.07
N SER A 15 20.82 -10.40 1.09
CA SER A 15 22.03 -9.61 1.31
C SER A 15 21.89 -8.23 0.63
N PRO A 16 22.53 -7.18 1.17
CA PRO A 16 22.53 -5.85 0.57
C PRO A 16 23.09 -5.84 -0.86
N GLU A 17 24.15 -6.61 -1.12
CA GLU A 17 24.82 -6.70 -2.43
C GLU A 17 23.88 -7.31 -3.46
N ALA A 18 23.18 -8.39 -3.09
CA ALA A 18 22.19 -9.03 -3.94
C ALA A 18 20.95 -8.13 -4.15
N ALA A 19 20.52 -7.39 -3.12
CA ALA A 19 19.43 -6.43 -3.22
C ALA A 19 19.77 -5.30 -4.19
N LYS A 20 21.02 -4.79 -4.15
CA LYS A 20 21.51 -3.79 -5.10
C LYS A 20 21.47 -4.29 -6.54
N LEU A 21 21.93 -5.52 -6.78
CA LEU A 21 21.88 -6.12 -8.11
C LEU A 21 20.45 -6.20 -8.66
N PHE A 22 19.46 -6.49 -7.80
CA PHE A 22 18.07 -6.71 -8.19
C PHE A 22 17.26 -5.42 -8.31
N LEU A 23 17.46 -4.48 -7.39
CA LEU A 23 16.66 -3.25 -7.25
C LEU A 23 17.29 -2.02 -7.92
N GLU A 24 18.57 -2.09 -8.29
CA GLU A 24 19.30 -0.99 -8.92
C GLU A 24 19.94 -1.43 -10.24
N THR A 25 20.83 -2.43 -10.23
CA THR A 25 21.60 -2.80 -11.43
C THR A 25 20.74 -3.43 -12.53
N HIS A 26 19.80 -4.29 -12.15
CA HIS A 26 18.88 -4.99 -13.06
C HIS A 26 17.42 -4.64 -12.76
N ASP A 27 17.18 -3.43 -12.26
CA ASP A 27 15.88 -2.99 -11.78
C ASP A 27 14.77 -3.16 -12.83
N VAL A 28 15.02 -2.81 -14.10
CA VAL A 28 14.05 -2.95 -15.20
C VAL A 28 13.61 -4.40 -15.40
N VAL A 29 14.55 -5.35 -15.31
CA VAL A 29 14.28 -6.79 -15.50
C VAL A 29 13.35 -7.30 -14.39
N PHE A 30 13.56 -6.82 -13.17
CA PHE A 30 12.87 -7.31 -11.98
C PHE A 30 11.76 -6.38 -11.47
N SER A 31 11.47 -5.30 -12.18
CA SER A 31 10.46 -4.32 -11.78
C SER A 31 9.03 -4.83 -11.97
N SER A 32 8.81 -5.84 -12.80
CA SER A 32 7.48 -6.39 -13.03
C SER A 32 6.97 -7.16 -11.81
N ARG A 33 5.66 -7.10 -11.56
CA ARG A 33 5.01 -7.81 -10.45
C ARG A 33 4.44 -9.14 -10.94
N PRO A 34 4.53 -10.22 -10.14
CA PRO A 34 3.85 -11.46 -10.46
C PRO A 34 2.34 -11.21 -10.51
N LYS A 35 1.66 -11.85 -11.47
CA LYS A 35 0.20 -11.80 -11.54
C LYS A 35 -0.37 -12.61 -10.39
N LEU A 36 -0.98 -11.93 -9.43
CA LEU A 36 -1.68 -12.55 -8.31
C LEU A 36 -3.17 -12.45 -8.56
N GLN A 37 -3.91 -13.56 -8.44
CA GLN A 37 -5.38 -13.54 -8.56
C GLN A 37 -5.99 -12.57 -7.55
N PHE A 38 -5.43 -12.48 -6.34
CA PHE A 38 -5.78 -11.48 -5.35
C PHE A 38 -5.85 -10.06 -5.93
N ALA A 39 -4.80 -9.68 -6.65
CA ALA A 39 -4.64 -8.33 -7.15
C ALA A 39 -5.58 -8.02 -8.33
N ASP A 40 -6.15 -9.04 -8.99
CA ASP A 40 -7.26 -8.81 -9.91
C ASP A 40 -8.50 -8.28 -9.19
N TYR A 41 -8.79 -8.83 -8.00
CA TYR A 41 -9.96 -8.43 -7.22
C TYR A 41 -9.77 -7.09 -6.50
N VAL A 42 -8.58 -6.83 -5.94
CA VAL A 42 -8.36 -5.67 -5.05
C VAL A 42 -7.58 -4.52 -5.68
N SER A 43 -7.05 -4.71 -6.90
CA SER A 43 -6.20 -3.73 -7.59
C SER A 43 -6.70 -3.45 -9.00
N TYR A 44 -8.03 -3.36 -9.19
CA TYR A 44 -8.66 -2.98 -10.46
C TYR A 44 -8.20 -3.83 -11.65
N GLY A 45 -8.11 -5.16 -11.48
CA GLY A 45 -7.58 -6.04 -12.51
C GLY A 45 -6.07 -5.85 -12.73
N ASN A 46 -5.29 -5.78 -11.65
CA ASN A 46 -3.84 -5.53 -11.69
C ASN A 46 -3.44 -4.18 -12.34
N LYS A 47 -4.27 -3.14 -12.20
CA LYS A 47 -3.99 -1.79 -12.72
C LYS A 47 -3.59 -0.80 -11.62
N GLY A 48 -3.69 -1.14 -10.34
CA GLY A 48 -3.14 -0.30 -9.28
C GLY A 48 -1.61 -0.23 -9.32
N LEU A 49 -1.04 0.91 -8.92
CA LEU A 49 0.41 1.20 -8.92
C LEU A 49 1.26 0.09 -8.27
N VAL A 50 0.73 -0.56 -7.23
CA VAL A 50 1.45 -1.56 -6.44
C VAL A 50 1.58 -2.90 -7.16
N PHE A 51 0.55 -3.31 -7.90
CA PHE A 51 0.45 -4.66 -8.51
C PHE A 51 0.53 -4.65 -10.04
N ALA A 52 0.47 -3.47 -10.68
CA ALA A 52 0.57 -3.40 -12.13
C ALA A 52 1.94 -3.88 -12.65
N PRO A 53 1.97 -4.65 -13.74
CA PRO A 53 3.21 -5.09 -14.36
C PRO A 53 3.98 -3.89 -14.90
N TYR A 54 5.32 -4.02 -14.94
CA TYR A 54 6.16 -2.95 -15.44
C TYR A 54 5.88 -2.71 -16.93
N GLY A 55 5.71 -1.44 -17.31
CA GLY A 55 5.34 -1.04 -18.66
C GLY A 55 5.12 0.46 -18.79
N SER A 56 4.68 0.91 -19.97
CA SER A 56 4.36 2.33 -20.22
C SER A 56 3.28 2.86 -19.25
N TYR A 57 2.23 2.07 -19.02
CA TYR A 57 1.16 2.41 -18.09
C TYR A 57 1.69 2.64 -16.66
N TRP A 58 2.40 1.66 -16.10
CA TRP A 58 2.95 1.76 -14.75
C TRP A 58 3.91 2.94 -14.60
N ARG A 59 4.79 3.17 -15.58
CA ARG A 59 5.72 4.32 -15.58
C ARG A 59 4.97 5.65 -15.55
N THR A 60 3.90 5.78 -16.34
CA THR A 60 3.05 6.97 -16.33
C THR A 60 2.38 7.15 -14.98
N VAL A 61 1.67 6.13 -14.45
CA VAL A 61 0.99 6.24 -13.16
C VAL A 61 1.97 6.57 -12.04
N ARG A 62 3.14 5.93 -12.01
CA ARG A 62 4.21 6.24 -11.04
C ARG A 62 4.65 7.70 -11.14
N LYS A 63 4.90 8.21 -12.35
CA LYS A 63 5.27 9.62 -12.58
C LYS A 63 4.19 10.57 -12.06
N TRP A 64 2.93 10.28 -12.34
CA TRP A 64 1.80 11.10 -11.85
C TRP A 64 1.74 11.11 -10.32
N CYS A 65 1.91 9.95 -9.67
CA CYS A 65 1.96 9.88 -8.20
C CYS A 65 3.11 10.69 -7.62
N THR A 66 4.31 10.54 -8.19
CA THR A 66 5.47 11.31 -7.76
C THR A 66 5.22 12.80 -7.87
N LEU A 67 4.69 13.28 -8.99
CA LEU A 67 4.50 14.72 -9.21
C LEU A 67 3.34 15.30 -8.39
N GLN A 68 2.21 14.59 -8.33
CA GLN A 68 0.96 15.13 -7.78
C GLN A 68 0.77 14.87 -6.29
N LEU A 69 1.49 13.89 -5.70
CA LEU A 69 1.31 13.49 -4.30
C LEU A 69 2.60 13.50 -3.50
N LEU A 70 3.67 12.93 -4.06
CA LEU A 70 4.88 12.60 -3.31
C LEU A 70 6.04 13.58 -3.57
N SER A 71 5.78 14.67 -4.30
CA SER A 71 6.77 15.74 -4.50
C SER A 71 6.88 16.60 -3.24
N SER A 72 8.04 17.19 -3.00
CA SER A 72 8.30 18.00 -1.80
C SER A 72 7.24 19.09 -1.61
N SER A 73 6.90 19.81 -2.68
CA SER A 73 5.88 20.86 -2.66
C SER A 73 4.49 20.32 -2.28
N LYS A 74 4.13 19.11 -2.72
CA LYS A 74 2.84 18.48 -2.36
C LYS A 74 2.87 17.99 -0.91
N VAL A 75 3.99 17.43 -0.46
CA VAL A 75 4.19 17.03 0.94
C VAL A 75 4.04 18.24 1.86
N GLU A 76 4.63 19.39 1.52
CA GLU A 76 4.48 20.65 2.25
C GLU A 76 3.03 21.16 2.22
N LEU A 77 2.38 21.13 1.05
CA LEU A 77 0.97 21.54 0.92
C LEU A 77 0.04 20.76 1.87
N PHE A 78 0.29 19.46 2.04
CA PHE A 78 -0.51 18.60 2.94
C PHE A 78 -0.07 18.64 4.41
N GLU A 79 0.97 19.40 4.76
CA GLU A 79 1.51 19.47 6.12
C GLU A 79 0.45 19.87 7.15
N ARG A 80 -0.35 20.90 6.86
CA ARG A 80 -1.39 21.37 7.79
C ARG A 80 -2.43 20.30 8.10
N ILE A 81 -2.80 19.51 7.09
CA ILE A 81 -3.74 18.39 7.26
C ILE A 81 -3.09 17.31 8.12
N ARG A 82 -1.81 16.96 7.84
CA ARG A 82 -1.06 16.00 8.67
C ARG A 82 -0.96 16.40 10.12
N ARG A 83 -0.61 17.66 10.38
CA ARG A 83 -0.55 18.23 11.72
C ARG A 83 -1.89 18.09 12.44
N ARG A 84 -2.98 18.53 11.82
CA ARG A 84 -4.32 18.49 12.41
C ARG A 84 -4.77 17.08 12.80
N GLU A 85 -4.54 16.10 11.92
CA GLU A 85 -4.95 14.71 12.18
C GLU A 85 -4.12 14.08 13.32
N VAL A 86 -2.83 14.41 13.41
CA VAL A 86 -1.96 13.97 14.51
C VAL A 86 -2.37 14.63 15.82
N GLU A 87 -2.63 15.93 15.84
CA GLU A 87 -3.11 16.66 17.02
C GLU A 87 -4.43 16.06 17.53
N SER A 88 -5.40 15.84 16.63
CA SER A 88 -6.67 15.17 16.95
C SER A 88 -6.47 13.78 17.55
N LEU A 89 -5.50 13.01 17.05
CA LEU A 89 -5.19 11.71 17.61
C LEU A 89 -4.60 11.82 19.02
N VAL A 90 -3.65 12.74 19.24
CA VAL A 90 -3.05 12.99 20.55
C VAL A 90 -4.10 13.41 21.56
N ASP A 91 -5.01 14.30 21.19
CA ASP A 91 -6.13 14.72 22.04
C ASP A 91 -7.04 13.55 22.42
N GLN A 92 -7.34 12.67 21.46
CA GLN A 92 -8.11 11.45 21.74
C GLN A 92 -7.39 10.55 22.74
N ILE A 93 -6.07 10.35 22.57
CA ILE A 93 -5.26 9.53 23.49
C ILE A 93 -5.29 10.13 24.89
N ASN A 94 -5.03 11.43 25.02
CA ASN A 94 -5.03 12.14 26.31
C ASN A 94 -6.35 11.99 27.06
N ARG A 95 -7.49 12.06 26.35
CA ARG A 95 -8.82 11.86 26.96
C ARG A 95 -9.02 10.44 27.50
N VAL A 96 -8.58 9.42 26.77
CA VAL A 96 -8.68 8.01 27.22
C VAL A 96 -7.73 7.73 28.39
N VAL A 97 -6.54 8.33 28.37
CA VAL A 97 -5.60 8.22 29.50
C VAL A 97 -6.15 8.92 30.74
N ALA A 98 -6.77 10.09 30.60
CA ALA A 98 -7.38 10.82 31.71
C ALA A 98 -8.55 10.06 32.36
N SER A 99 -9.23 9.18 31.63
CA SER A 99 -10.25 8.28 32.18
C SER A 99 -9.68 6.97 32.76
N GLY A 100 -8.35 6.82 32.80
CA GLY A 100 -7.68 5.63 33.32
C GLY A 100 -7.82 4.40 32.43
N GLN A 101 -8.21 4.58 31.16
CA GLN A 101 -8.47 3.47 30.24
C GLN A 101 -7.23 3.10 29.40
N VAL A 102 -7.15 1.82 29.02
CA VAL A 102 -6.09 1.31 28.13
C VAL A 102 -6.36 1.75 26.69
N VAL A 103 -5.31 2.21 26.01
CA VAL A 103 -5.36 2.67 24.62
C VAL A 103 -4.76 1.62 23.68
N ASP A 104 -5.53 1.18 22.69
CA ASP A 104 -5.01 0.42 21.56
C ASP A 104 -4.38 1.36 20.52
N LEU A 105 -3.06 1.49 20.56
CA LEU A 105 -2.29 2.33 19.63
C LEU A 105 -2.31 1.78 18.19
N SER A 106 -2.44 0.47 18.00
CA SER A 106 -2.50 -0.13 16.66
C SER A 106 -3.80 0.26 15.96
N ALA A 107 -4.94 0.17 16.65
CA ALA A 107 -6.22 0.62 16.11
C ALA A 107 -6.24 2.13 15.84
N LYS A 108 -5.63 2.93 16.72
CA LYS A 108 -5.50 4.38 16.55
C LYS A 108 -4.61 4.76 15.36
N SER A 109 -3.46 4.11 15.19
CA SER A 109 -2.56 4.31 14.05
C SER A 109 -3.21 3.94 12.72
N LEU A 110 -3.92 2.81 12.67
CA LEU A 110 -4.70 2.41 11.50
C LEU A 110 -5.84 3.40 11.18
N LYS A 111 -6.45 4.02 12.19
CA LYS A 111 -7.45 5.07 11.96
C LYS A 111 -6.81 6.31 11.36
N LEU A 112 -5.64 6.72 11.86
CA LEU A 112 -4.90 7.88 11.37
C LEU A 112 -4.47 7.69 9.91
N SER A 113 -3.92 6.52 9.55
CA SER A 113 -3.51 6.23 8.17
C SER A 113 -4.66 6.29 7.17
N ARG A 114 -5.91 6.06 7.60
CA ARG A 114 -7.10 6.19 6.75
C ARG A 114 -7.43 7.65 6.41
N HIS A 115 -7.16 8.59 7.29
CA HIS A 115 -7.44 10.02 7.03
C HIS A 115 -6.43 10.61 6.02
N PHE A 116 -5.26 9.99 5.89
CA PHE A 116 -4.26 10.32 4.87
C PHE A 116 -4.45 9.56 3.56
N ASN A 117 -5.68 9.20 3.22
CA ASN A 117 -5.93 8.54 1.97
C ASN A 117 -5.75 9.51 0.80
N ILE A 118 -4.68 9.24 0.06
CA ILE A 118 -4.28 9.89 -1.17
C ILE A 118 -5.44 10.04 -2.18
N ALA A 119 -6.32 9.04 -2.25
CA ALA A 119 -7.46 9.02 -3.18
C ALA A 119 -8.54 10.06 -2.85
N ASP A 120 -8.65 10.47 -1.58
CA ASP A 120 -9.62 11.48 -1.15
C ASP A 120 -9.20 12.90 -1.59
N TYR A 121 -7.90 13.10 -1.85
CA TYR A 121 -7.34 14.40 -2.26
C TYR A 121 -7.06 14.52 -3.76
N VAL A 122 -6.90 13.38 -4.45
CA VAL A 122 -6.72 13.34 -5.90
C VAL A 122 -7.59 12.23 -6.47
N THR A 123 -8.78 12.59 -6.94
CA THR A 123 -9.79 11.64 -7.47
C THR A 123 -9.26 10.80 -8.65
N ILE A 124 -8.34 11.34 -9.44
CA ILE A 124 -7.63 10.61 -10.52
C ILE A 124 -6.83 9.41 -9.97
N LEU A 125 -6.45 9.44 -8.70
CA LEU A 125 -5.67 8.40 -8.03
C LEU A 125 -6.54 7.50 -7.15
N ALA A 126 -7.86 7.57 -7.28
CA ALA A 126 -8.80 6.61 -6.72
C ALA A 126 -8.44 5.14 -7.04
N PRO A 127 -7.89 4.80 -8.23
CA PRO A 127 -7.40 3.43 -8.49
C PRO A 127 -6.23 2.96 -7.60
N LEU A 128 -5.62 3.88 -6.84
CA LEU A 128 -4.52 3.63 -5.92
C LEU A 128 -4.97 3.62 -4.46
N ASP A 129 -6.28 3.72 -4.24
CA ASP A 129 -6.87 3.76 -2.92
C ASP A 129 -6.67 2.43 -2.17
N LEU A 130 -5.79 2.45 -1.17
CA LEU A 130 -5.57 1.33 -0.25
C LEU A 130 -6.81 1.03 0.62
N GLN A 131 -7.79 1.93 0.72
CA GLN A 131 -9.04 1.69 1.44
C GLN A 131 -10.00 0.77 0.67
N ILE A 132 -9.95 0.78 -0.66
CA ILE A 132 -10.69 -0.17 -1.50
C ILE A 132 -10.15 -1.58 -1.25
N LEU A 133 -8.83 -1.73 -1.12
CA LEU A 133 -8.18 -2.97 -0.70
C LEU A 133 -8.77 -3.51 0.63
N HIS A 134 -8.97 -2.66 1.64
CA HIS A 134 -9.50 -3.09 2.93
C HIS A 134 -11.01 -3.46 2.88
N ARG A 135 -11.82 -2.78 2.06
CA ARG A 135 -13.22 -3.18 1.82
C ARG A 135 -13.29 -4.49 1.05
N ASP A 136 -12.50 -4.63 0.00
CA ASP A 136 -12.52 -5.79 -0.87
C ASP A 136 -11.95 -7.03 -0.18
N VAL A 137 -10.91 -6.89 0.66
CA VAL A 137 -10.43 -7.96 1.53
C VAL A 137 -11.51 -8.43 2.51
N LYS A 138 -12.32 -7.52 3.08
CA LYS A 138 -13.46 -7.91 3.93
C LYS A 138 -14.55 -8.64 3.14
N VAL A 139 -14.79 -8.25 1.89
CA VAL A 139 -15.73 -8.94 0.98
C VAL A 139 -15.22 -10.34 0.61
N LEU A 140 -13.93 -10.48 0.28
CA LEU A 140 -13.30 -11.76 -0.03
C LEU A 140 -13.34 -12.72 1.17
N ARG A 141 -13.10 -12.21 2.38
CA ARG A 141 -13.22 -12.98 3.63
C ARG A 141 -14.66 -13.43 3.91
N ARG A 142 -15.66 -12.62 3.56
CA ARG A 142 -17.10 -12.97 3.65
C ARG A 142 -17.54 -14.01 2.61
N LYS A 143 -16.90 -14.04 1.43
CA LYS A 143 -17.21 -15.00 0.36
C LYS A 143 -16.55 -16.38 0.55
N SER A 144 -15.89 -16.63 1.68
CA SER A 144 -15.21 -17.90 1.99
C SER A 144 -14.26 -18.40 0.89
N ILE A 145 -13.67 -17.48 0.11
CA ILE A 145 -12.65 -17.84 -0.87
C ILE A 145 -11.38 -18.16 -0.08
N PRO A 146 -10.84 -19.39 -0.12
CA PRO A 146 -9.66 -19.74 0.66
C PRO A 146 -8.50 -18.85 0.22
N LEU A 147 -7.88 -18.11 1.15
CA LEU A 147 -6.71 -17.25 0.87
C LEU A 147 -5.59 -18.00 0.13
N VAL A 148 -5.50 -19.32 0.33
CA VAL A 148 -4.55 -20.21 -0.36
C VAL A 148 -4.83 -20.31 -1.87
N LYS A 149 -6.07 -20.19 -2.34
CA LYS A 149 -6.38 -20.15 -3.79
C LYS A 149 -6.20 -18.77 -4.43
N VAL A 150 -6.06 -17.73 -3.60
CA VAL A 150 -6.04 -16.32 -4.03
C VAL A 150 -4.62 -15.78 -4.15
N LEU A 151 -3.67 -16.42 -3.46
CA LEU A 151 -2.25 -16.07 -3.44
C LEU A 151 -1.41 -16.82 -4.49
N TRP A 152 -1.96 -17.85 -5.15
CA TRP A 152 -1.26 -18.75 -6.09
C TRP A 152 -2.01 -18.87 -7.43
#